data_AF-E3H8D4-F1
#
_entry.id   AF-E3H8D4-F1
#
_cell.length_a   1.000
_cell.length_b   1.000
_cell.length_c   1.000
_cell.angle_alpha   90.00
_cell.angle_beta   90.00
_cell.angle_gamma   90.00
#
_symmetry.space_group_name_H-M   'P 1'
#
loop_
_entity.id
_entity.type
_entity.pdbx_description
1 polymer ?
#
loop_
_entity_poly.entity_id
_entity_poly.type
_entity_poly.pdbx_seq_one_letter_code
_entity_poly.pdbx_strand_id
1 'polypeptide(L)' 'MEYKLSYIQNLLSEQNYLEFDKVLTDMLKAINNKEKIEIIDSQGQVSSLITCWDELEDFKKIMIQIYGIFGYF' A
#
# COMPACT_ATOMS: atom_id res chain seq x y z
N MET A 1 -11.78 -2.21 4.43
CA MET A 1 -10.95 -1.03 4.77
C MET A 1 -10.47 -0.39 3.48
N GLU A 2 -10.45 0.94 3.38
CA GLU A 2 -10.17 1.65 2.13
C GLU A 2 -8.95 2.56 2.28
N TYR A 3 -7.99 2.47 1.36
CA TYR A 3 -6.83 3.36 1.29
C TYR A 3 -6.78 4.08 -0.04
N LYS A 4 -6.38 5.35 -0.03
CA LYS A 4 -6.16 6.10 -1.26
C LYS A 4 -4.76 5.80 -1.80
N LEU A 5 -4.67 5.45 -3.07
CA LEU A 5 -3.39 5.25 -3.74
C LEU A 5 -2.51 6.51 -3.66
N SER A 6 -3.10 7.69 -3.85
CA SER A 6 -2.40 8.98 -3.75
C SER A 6 -1.82 9.24 -2.36
N TYR A 7 -2.44 8.73 -1.30
CA TYR A 7 -1.89 8.81 0.05
C TYR A 7 -0.62 7.96 0.18
N ILE A 8 -0.66 6.70 -0.30
CA ILE A 8 0.48 5.79 -0.29
C ILE A 8 1.64 6.33 -1.15
N GLN A 9 1.32 6.89 -2.32
CA GLN A 9 2.28 7.54 -3.22
C GLN A 9 2.96 8.74 -2.55
N ASN A 10 2.20 9.58 -1.85
CA ASN A 10 2.75 10.73 -1.13
C ASN A 10 3.70 10.27 -0.02
N LEU A 11 3.32 9.25 0.78
CA LEU A 11 4.18 8.71 1.84
C LEU A 11 5.53 8.25 1.29
N LEU A 12 5.53 7.55 0.15
CA LEU A 12 6.76 7.05 -0.48
C LEU A 12 7.57 8.18 -1.14
N SER A 13 6.91 9.14 -1.77
CA SER A 13 7.56 10.31 -2.38
C SER A 13 8.22 11.21 -1.33
N GLU A 14 7.59 11.37 -0.17
CA GLU A 14 8.14 12.08 0.99
C GLU A 14 9.17 11.25 1.75
N GLN A 15 9.49 10.04 1.29
CA GLN A 15 10.40 9.08 1.93
C GLN A 15 9.99 8.77 3.39
N ASN A 16 8.70 8.89 3.68
CA ASN A 16 8.11 8.61 4.98
C ASN A 16 7.82 7.12 5.12
N TYR A 17 8.90 6.33 5.14
CA TYR A 17 8.84 4.88 5.25
C TYR A 17 8.25 4.41 6.58
N LEU A 18 8.34 5.22 7.64
CA LEU A 18 7.78 4.89 8.94
C LEU A 18 6.25 4.86 8.89
N GLU A 19 5.63 5.87 8.29
CA GLU A 19 4.17 5.90 8.13
C GLU A 19 3.71 4.84 7.11
N PHE A 20 4.48 4.61 6.05
CA PHE A 20 4.20 3.52 5.11
C PHE A 20 4.23 2.14 5.79
N ASP A 21 5.19 1.87 6.68
CA ASP A 21 5.28 0.62 7.41
C ASP A 21 4.12 0.44 8.42
N LYS A 22 3.67 1.54 9.05
CA LYS A 22 2.46 1.52 9.87
C LYS A 22 1.22 1.17 9.05
N VAL A 23 1.07 1.77 7.87
CA VAL A 23 -0.04 1.46 6.96
C VAL A 23 -0.03 -0.02 6.57
N LEU A 24 1.13 -0.56 6.20
CA LEU A 24 1.28 -1.99 5.88
C LEU A 24 0.97 -2.89 7.08
N THR A 25 1.39 -2.51 8.28
CA THR A 25 1.10 -3.26 9.50
C THR A 25 -0.39 -3.27 9.81
N ASP A 26 -1.08 -2.16 9.58
CA ASP A 26 -2.52 -2.03 9.79
C ASP A 26 -3.30 -2.85 8.76
N MET A 27 -2.89 -2.79 7.49
CA MET A 27 -3.36 -3.68 6.43
C MET A 27 -3.16 -5.15 6.80
N LEU A 28 -1.99 -5.53 7.32
CA LEU A 28 -1.72 -6.92 7.71
C LEU A 28 -2.62 -7.38 8.87
N LYS A 29 -2.92 -6.50 9.83
CA LYS A 29 -3.90 -6.78 10.89
C LYS A 29 -5.31 -6.96 10.32
N ALA A 30 -5.73 -6.11 9.39
CA ALA A 30 -7.03 -6.22 8.73
C ALA A 30 -7.17 -7.56 7.97
N ILE A 31 -6.14 -7.97 7.22
CA ILE A 31 -6.11 -9.27 6.52
C ILE A 31 -6.21 -10.44 7.52
N ASN A 32 -5.47 -10.37 8.63
CA ASN A 32 -5.57 -11.38 9.70
C ASN A 32 -6.97 -11.46 10.32
N ASN A 33 -7.70 -10.34 10.35
CA ASN A 33 -9.10 -10.28 10.76
C ASN A 33 -10.09 -10.69 9.65
N LYS A 34 -9.59 -11.16 8.49
CA LYS A 34 -10.36 -11.50 7.28
C LYS A 34 -11.09 -10.31 6.65
N GLU A 35 -10.58 -9.10 6.87
CA GLU A 35 -11.08 -7.90 6.23
C GLU A 35 -10.41 -7.70 4.88
N LYS A 36 -11.19 -7.20 3.92
CA LYS A 36 -10.69 -6.85 2.59
C LYS A 36 -10.18 -5.42 2.60
N ILE A 37 -9.05 -5.19 1.93
CA ILE A 37 -8.46 -3.87 1.77
C ILE A 37 -8.61 -3.46 0.32
N GLU A 38 -9.27 -2.33 0.11
CA GLU A 38 -9.49 -1.75 -1.20
C GLU A 38 -8.61 -0.51 -1.33
N ILE A 39 -7.78 -0.51 -2.36
CA ILE A 39 -6.93 0.62 -2.71
C ILE A 39 -7.60 1.36 -3.84
N ILE A 40 -7.98 2.60 -3.55
CA ILE A 40 -8.79 3.43 -4.41
C ILE A 40 -7.90 4.46 -5.09
N ASP A 41 -8.04 4.59 -6.40
CA ASP A 41 -7.37 5.61 -7.19
C ASP A 41 -7.92 7.02 -6.90
N SER A 42 -7.25 8.05 -7.41
CA SER A 42 -7.69 9.45 -7.29
C SER A 42 -9.06 9.70 -7.95
N GLN A 43 -9.50 8.80 -8.83
CA GLN A 43 -10.83 8.83 -9.46
C GLN A 43 -11.93 8.09 -8.67
N GLY A 44 -11.63 7.52 -7.51
CA GLY A 44 -12.60 6.76 -6.72
C GLY A 44 -12.82 5.32 -7.20
N GLN A 45 -11.98 4.82 -8.10
CA GLN A 45 -12.04 3.45 -8.61
C GLN A 45 -11.13 2.52 -7.80
N VAL A 46 -11.54 1.27 -7.58
CA VAL A 46 -10.68 0.27 -6.94
C VAL A 46 -9.54 -0.09 -7.89
N SER A 47 -8.34 0.37 -7.55
CA SER A 47 -7.10 0.13 -8.29
C SER A 47 -6.46 -1.20 -7.89
N SER A 48 -6.57 -1.58 -6.62
CA SER A 48 -6.09 -2.87 -6.13
C SER A 48 -6.95 -3.38 -4.98
N LEU A 49 -7.15 -4.69 -4.93
CA LEU A 49 -7.84 -5.36 -3.85
C LEU A 49 -6.83 -6.30 -3.18
N ILE A 50 -6.65 -6.16 -1.87
CA ILE A 50 -5.75 -6.99 -1.08
C ILE A 50 -6.61 -7.77 -0.10
N THR A 51 -6.56 -9.09 -0.23
CA THR A 51 -7.32 -10.04 0.59
C THR A 51 -6.43 -11.05 1.30
N CYS A 52 -5.21 -11.22 0.81
CA CYS A 52 -4.23 -12.17 1.32
C CYS A 52 -2.87 -11.49 1.58
N TRP A 53 -2.04 -12.16 2.39
CA TRP A 53 -0.70 -11.68 2.72
C TRP A 53 0.21 -11.58 1.49
N ASP A 54 0.13 -12.55 0.57
CA ASP A 54 0.91 -12.52 -0.68
C ASP A 54 0.59 -11.28 -1.52
N GLU A 55 -0.68 -10.92 -1.65
CA GLU A 55 -1.12 -9.73 -2.38
C GLU A 55 -0.60 -8.43 -1.73
N LEU A 56 -0.53 -8.41 -0.39
CA LEU A 56 0.04 -7.29 0.35
C LEU A 56 1.54 -7.17 0.12
N GLU A 57 2.26 -8.29 0.07
CA GLU A 57 3.70 -8.31 -0.18
C GLU A 57 4.03 -7.86 -1.61
N ASP A 58 3.29 -8.35 -2.59
CA ASP A 58 3.41 -7.90 -3.99
C ASP A 58 3.09 -6.42 -4.12
N PHE A 59 2.00 -5.95 -3.48
CA PHE A 59 1.66 -4.54 -3.47
C PHE A 59 2.77 -3.69 -2.86
N LYS A 60 3.33 -4.11 -1.71
CA LYS A 60 4.47 -3.43 -1.07
C LYS A 60 5.67 -3.32 -2.02
N LYS A 61 6.05 -4.42 -2.67
CA LYS A 61 7.17 -4.46 -3.62
C LYS A 61 6.95 -3.51 -4.78
N ILE A 62 5.78 -3.56 -5.42
CA ILE A 62 5.40 -2.70 -6.53
C ILE A 62 5.42 -1.22 -6.11
N MET A 63 4.83 -0.90 -4.95
CA MET A 63 4.79 0.48 -4.47
C MET A 63 6.20 1.04 -4.18
N ILE A 64 7.06 0.26 -3.52
CA ILE A 64 8.45 0.67 -3.27
C ILE A 64 9.22 0.79 -4.60
N GLN A 65 8.98 -0.11 -5.56
CA GLN A 65 9.67 -0.10 -6.85
C GLN A 65 9.24 1.08 -7.74
N ILE A 66 7.96 1.46 -7.72
CA ILE A 66 7.42 2.55 -8.55
C ILE A 66 7.61 3.91 -7.87
N TYR A 67 7.37 3.99 -6.56
CA TYR A 67 7.27 5.26 -5.82
C TYR A 67 8.28 5.38 -4.68
N GLY A 68 8.92 4.30 -4.25
CA GLY A 68 10.03 4.37 -3.30
C GLY A 68 11.28 4.98 -3.93
N ILE A 69 12.29 5.24 -3.11
CA ILE A 69 13.61 5.70 -3.59
C ILE A 69 14.05 4.76 -4.72
N PHE A 70 14.34 5.33 -5.89
CA PHE A 70 15.17 4.74 -6.92
C PHE A 70 16.50 4.31 -6.28
N GLY A 71 16.52 3.13 -5.68
CA GLY A 71 17.71 2.51 -5.13
C GLY A 71 18.50 1.93 -6.29
N TYR A 72 19.36 2.76 -6.89
CA TYR A 72 20.59 2.39 -7.59
C TYR A 72 20.49 1.19 -8.57
N PHE A 73 20.36 1.50 -9.87
CA PHE A 73 21.06 0.75 -10.90
C PHE A 73 22.52 1.20 -10.95
#